data_AF-A0A7Y4QTP9-F1
#
_entry.id   AF-A0A7Y4QTP9-F1
#
_cell.length_a   1.000
_cell.length_b   1.000
_cell.length_c   1.000
_cell.angle_alpha   90.00
_cell.angle_beta   90.00
_cell.angle_gamma   90.00
#
_symmetry.space_group_name_H-M   'P 1'
#
loop_
_entity.id
_entity.type
_entity.pdbx_description
1 polymer ?
#
loop_
_entity_poly.entity_id
_entity_poly.type
_entity_poly.pdbx_seq_one_letter_code
_entity_poly.pdbx_strand_id
1 'polypeptide(L)'
;MALFIAQTDGTTNFDVGQAQLDLIDISKIDSGVGFDETNTVSRDGVTLVPVSYARTESGACPERLDDLVNEISYTAPPDIVVFAVDDTFTLSDGTPVKGNGFALEVTDTANPFSNDVCTFYDITLCGGDGIWVDKEGGGKTYLTTSVMLYHELSHCFHFVTGTTASTSAEEEKNAEIDENDMRDQKSIDHRDVDSHNGGCGAVVSGCCVVASLSSGSAYSQEVERLRNVRAGIFADSEVGNEFFKQLHYNYYAFSPEVCGLMANNESMQLMIKNYFVTPLILGLEVIVHYSECKSKDADFADIIKRQNQMIPGLNEGGLTSYLKKLSCIFELSRQNKFSGGYDVLNEILKVENVSRLFEYINITTIRDEYIMWALVDVADLWVSSSKLLMEGIEEKQLNKIIYERISKWISRMPISSIWSEYSELKTKEELNKLSQYIFDTAAKTIFAQRLAEKYPALLATINNWAIN
;
A
#
# COMPACT_ATOMS: atom_id res chain seq x y z
N MET A 1 1.71 -10.05 27.44
CA MET A 1 2.02 -9.84 26.02
C MET A 1 3.53 -9.74 25.89
N ALA A 2 4.15 -10.62 25.11
CA ALA A 2 5.61 -10.69 24.97
C ALA A 2 6.12 -9.93 23.74
N LEU A 3 5.21 -9.39 22.91
CA LEU A 3 5.54 -8.60 21.72
C LEU A 3 5.00 -7.17 21.84
N PHE A 4 5.85 -6.21 21.52
CA PHE A 4 5.55 -4.78 21.55
C PHE A 4 6.03 -4.09 20.27
N ILE A 5 5.39 -2.98 19.90
CA ILE A 5 5.84 -2.07 18.86
C ILE A 5 6.34 -0.78 19.53
N ALA A 6 7.55 -0.34 19.20
CA ALA A 6 8.05 0.95 19.66
C ALA A 6 7.30 2.11 18.98
N GLN A 7 6.77 3.04 19.77
CA GLN A 7 6.11 4.25 19.29
C GLN A 7 7.06 5.44 19.28
N THR A 8 7.82 5.63 20.36
CA THR A 8 8.83 6.69 20.46
C THR A 8 9.87 6.38 21.53
N ASP A 9 11.12 6.78 21.30
CA ASP A 9 12.20 6.78 22.31
C ASP A 9 12.31 8.13 23.06
N GLY A 10 11.33 9.02 22.87
CA GLY A 10 11.31 10.39 23.39
C GLY A 10 11.94 11.42 22.46
N THR A 11 12.69 11.00 21.43
CA THR A 11 13.33 11.86 20.42
C THR A 11 12.79 11.58 19.02
N THR A 12 12.70 10.30 18.67
CA THR A 12 12.25 9.75 17.39
C THR A 12 10.83 9.22 17.56
N ASN A 13 9.95 9.52 16.61
CA ASN A 13 8.67 8.83 16.49
C ASN A 13 8.83 7.74 15.43
N PHE A 14 8.53 6.51 15.80
CA PHE A 14 8.61 5.36 14.91
C PHE A 14 7.28 5.14 14.19
N ASP A 15 7.31 4.46 13.03
CA ASP A 15 6.12 4.19 12.25
C ASP A 15 5.35 2.97 12.79
N VAL A 16 4.59 3.20 13.86
CA VAL A 16 3.74 2.17 14.47
C VAL A 16 2.78 1.57 13.45
N GLY A 17 2.20 2.39 12.57
CA GLY A 17 1.22 1.95 11.58
C GLY A 17 1.81 0.92 10.62
N GLN A 18 3.04 1.13 10.16
CA GLN A 18 3.72 0.19 9.27
C GLN A 18 4.03 -1.16 9.97
N ALA A 19 4.52 -1.13 11.21
CA ALA A 19 4.72 -2.35 11.99
C ALA A 19 3.41 -3.13 12.24
N GLN A 20 2.31 -2.42 12.50
CA GLN A 20 0.99 -3.06 12.62
C GLN A 20 0.58 -3.77 11.32
N LEU A 21 0.75 -3.12 10.17
CA LEU A 21 0.44 -3.70 8.87
C LEU A 21 1.30 -4.94 8.57
N ASP A 22 2.59 -4.89 8.88
CA ASP A 22 3.49 -6.02 8.65
C ASP A 22 3.17 -7.21 9.56
N LEU A 23 2.79 -6.97 10.82
CA LEU A 23 2.31 -8.02 11.73
C LEU A 23 0.96 -8.62 11.30
N ILE A 24 0.03 -7.80 10.77
CA ILE A 24 -1.21 -8.29 10.16
C ILE A 24 -0.89 -9.16 8.93
N ASP A 25 0.09 -8.78 8.11
CA ASP A 25 0.45 -9.58 6.92
C ASP A 25 1.11 -10.91 7.31
N ILE A 26 1.98 -10.90 8.33
CA ILE A 26 2.57 -12.12 8.92
C ILE A 26 1.48 -13.08 9.42
N SER A 27 0.42 -12.55 10.04
CA SER A 27 -0.69 -13.35 10.56
C SER A 27 -1.62 -13.94 9.49
N LYS A 28 -1.30 -13.84 8.19
CA LYS A 28 -2.23 -14.12 7.08
C LYS A 28 -3.47 -13.24 7.09
N ILE A 29 -3.34 -11.99 7.56
CA ILE A 29 -4.45 -11.04 7.64
C ILE A 29 -5.51 -11.56 8.63
N ASP A 30 -5.08 -12.29 9.66
CA ASP A 30 -5.97 -12.80 10.70
C ASP A 30 -6.52 -11.65 11.54
N SER A 31 -7.84 -11.57 11.61
CA SER A 31 -8.59 -10.58 12.41
C SER A 31 -8.28 -10.63 13.91
N GLY A 32 -7.67 -11.72 14.40
CA GLY A 32 -7.30 -11.88 15.79
C GLY A 32 -6.16 -10.98 16.25
N VAL A 33 -5.40 -10.36 15.34
CA VAL A 33 -4.29 -9.44 15.69
C VAL A 33 -4.85 -8.10 16.14
N GLY A 34 -4.46 -7.65 17.33
CA GLY A 34 -4.93 -6.41 17.94
C GLY A 34 -3.79 -5.56 18.50
N PHE A 35 -3.99 -4.24 18.44
CA PHE A 35 -3.06 -3.22 18.92
C PHE A 35 -3.80 -2.24 19.82
N ASP A 36 -3.26 -1.98 21.02
CA ASP A 36 -3.87 -1.05 21.98
C ASP A 36 -2.97 0.17 22.20
N GLU A 37 -3.05 1.13 21.29
CA GLU A 37 -2.32 2.41 21.37
C GLU A 37 -2.77 3.29 22.55
N THR A 38 -3.88 2.95 23.22
CA THR A 38 -4.34 3.69 24.41
C THR A 38 -3.75 3.16 25.70
N ASN A 39 -3.20 1.94 25.68
CA ASN A 39 -2.61 1.25 26.81
C ASN A 39 -1.12 1.02 26.60
N THR A 40 -0.39 2.09 26.31
CA THR A 40 1.05 2.03 26.11
C THR A 40 1.80 1.77 27.42
N VAL A 41 2.96 1.14 27.31
CA VAL A 41 3.88 0.93 28.43
C VAL A 41 5.20 1.65 28.16
N SER A 42 5.83 2.20 29.19
CA SER A 42 7.16 2.80 29.06
C SER A 42 8.22 1.87 29.63
N ARG A 43 9.26 1.58 28.86
CA ARG A 43 10.41 0.75 29.26
C ARG A 43 11.70 1.37 28.76
N ASP A 44 12.67 1.54 29.64
CA ASP A 44 13.98 2.13 29.33
C ASP A 44 13.89 3.44 28.51
N GLY A 45 12.83 4.24 28.72
CA GLY A 45 12.58 5.50 28.02
C GLY A 45 11.80 5.40 26.71
N VAL A 46 11.51 4.18 26.23
CA VAL A 46 10.72 3.92 25.02
C VAL A 46 9.25 3.72 25.38
N THR A 47 8.36 4.38 24.65
CA THR A 47 6.91 4.14 24.72
C THR A 47 6.55 3.02 23.76
N LEU A 48 5.87 1.99 24.26
CA LEU A 48 5.59 0.74 23.57
C LEU A 48 4.08 0.49 23.46
N VAL A 49 3.63 0.05 22.28
CA VAL A 49 2.26 -0.40 22.01
C VAL A 49 2.23 -1.92 22.16
N PRO A 50 1.42 -2.48 23.06
CA PRO A 50 1.30 -3.93 23.20
C PRO A 50 0.60 -4.56 21.99
N VAL A 51 1.12 -5.72 21.55
CA VAL A 51 0.47 -6.57 20.55
C VAL A 51 -0.29 -7.68 21.27
N SER A 52 -1.51 -7.95 20.81
CA SER A 52 -2.34 -9.08 21.23
C SER A 52 -2.70 -9.92 20.01
N TYR A 53 -2.87 -11.21 20.20
CA TYR A 53 -3.26 -12.09 19.11
C TYR A 53 -4.20 -13.18 19.60
N ALA A 54 -5.41 -13.24 19.06
CA ALA A 54 -6.34 -14.36 19.23
C ALA A 54 -6.38 -15.17 17.93
N ARG A 55 -5.34 -15.98 17.69
CA ARG A 55 -5.14 -16.67 16.40
C ARG A 55 -6.37 -17.50 15.99
N THR A 56 -6.81 -17.28 14.75
CA THR A 56 -7.84 -18.05 14.05
C THR A 56 -7.32 -18.72 12.78
N GLU A 57 -6.24 -18.19 12.19
CA GLU A 57 -5.56 -18.74 11.03
C GLU A 57 -4.53 -19.80 11.40
N SER A 58 -4.18 -20.67 10.43
CA SER A 58 -3.20 -21.75 10.62
C SER A 58 -2.01 -21.63 9.68
N GLY A 59 -0.92 -22.31 10.02
CA GLY A 59 0.32 -22.33 9.25
C GLY A 59 1.46 -21.63 9.98
N ALA A 60 2.68 -21.82 9.45
CA ALA A 60 3.92 -21.47 10.14
C ALA A 60 3.99 -20.01 10.61
N CYS A 61 3.61 -19.02 9.79
CA CYS A 61 3.73 -17.62 10.20
C CYS A 61 2.71 -17.19 11.27
N PRO A 62 1.38 -17.46 11.12
CA PRO A 62 0.42 -17.26 12.21
C PRO A 62 0.79 -18.03 13.48
N GLU A 63 1.34 -19.24 13.35
CA GLU A 63 1.79 -20.05 14.48
C GLU A 63 2.97 -19.42 15.21
N ARG A 64 4.00 -18.99 14.48
CA ARG A 64 5.16 -18.29 15.05
C ARG A 64 4.76 -16.98 15.72
N LEU A 65 3.86 -16.20 15.10
CA LEU A 65 3.38 -14.95 15.69
C LEU A 65 2.57 -15.20 16.96
N ASP A 66 1.73 -16.23 17.00
CA ASP A 66 1.00 -16.65 18.20
C ASP A 66 1.96 -17.05 19.32
N ASP A 67 3.02 -17.81 18.99
CA ASP A 67 4.06 -18.18 19.96
C ASP A 67 4.76 -16.93 20.54
N LEU A 68 5.14 -15.98 19.68
CA LEU A 68 5.78 -14.71 20.06
C LEU A 68 4.88 -13.82 20.93
N VAL A 69 3.57 -13.85 20.70
CA VAL A 69 2.62 -12.98 21.42
C VAL A 69 2.14 -13.62 22.72
N ASN A 70 1.84 -14.93 22.70
CA ASN A 70 1.07 -15.62 23.73
C ASN A 70 1.86 -16.68 24.51
N GLU A 71 2.73 -17.47 23.87
CA GLU A 71 3.32 -18.67 24.49
C GLU A 71 4.70 -18.44 25.13
N ILE A 72 5.51 -17.52 24.58
CA ILE A 72 6.81 -17.17 25.17
C ILE A 72 6.55 -16.52 26.55
N SER A 73 6.78 -17.31 27.61
CA SER A 73 6.13 -17.10 28.91
C SER A 73 6.76 -15.98 29.76
N TYR A 74 5.89 -15.14 30.32
CA TYR A 74 6.11 -13.99 31.23
C TYR A 74 6.88 -14.24 32.53
N THR A 75 7.38 -15.44 32.80
CA THR A 75 8.00 -15.74 34.10
C THR A 75 9.45 -15.29 34.20
N ALA A 76 10.10 -14.97 33.09
CA ALA A 76 11.36 -14.25 33.05
C ALA A 76 11.52 -13.53 31.70
N PRO A 77 12.03 -12.29 31.65
CA PRO A 77 12.45 -11.62 30.41
C PRO A 77 13.36 -12.54 29.56
N PRO A 78 13.44 -12.31 28.24
CA PRO A 78 13.11 -11.05 27.54
C PRO A 78 11.74 -10.99 26.83
N ASP A 79 11.10 -9.82 26.84
CA ASP A 79 10.07 -9.49 25.83
C ASP A 79 10.74 -9.04 24.51
N ILE A 80 9.95 -8.89 23.46
CA ILE A 80 10.38 -8.53 22.10
C ILE A 80 9.81 -7.17 21.72
N VAL A 81 10.67 -6.27 21.27
CA VAL A 81 10.30 -4.92 20.82
C VAL A 81 10.63 -4.70 19.35
N VAL A 82 9.62 -4.35 18.55
CA VAL A 82 9.74 -4.07 17.12
C VAL A 82 9.88 -2.57 16.86
N PHE A 83 10.93 -2.17 16.15
CA PHE A 83 11.16 -0.81 15.66
C PHE A 83 11.04 -0.74 14.14
N ALA A 84 9.95 -0.13 13.67
CA ALA A 84 9.78 0.28 12.27
C ALA A 84 10.51 1.61 12.04
N VAL A 85 11.63 1.57 11.32
CA VAL A 85 12.52 2.73 11.10
C VAL A 85 12.71 3.04 9.63
N ASP A 86 13.02 4.30 9.30
CA ASP A 86 13.32 4.71 7.93
C ASP A 86 14.78 4.45 7.51
N ASP A 87 15.11 4.72 6.23
CA ASP A 87 16.46 4.52 5.69
C ASP A 87 17.52 5.53 6.18
N THR A 88 17.15 6.47 7.05
CA THR A 88 18.08 7.39 7.70
C THR A 88 18.45 6.94 9.11
N PHE A 89 17.72 5.97 9.66
CA PHE A 89 17.97 5.48 11.01
C PHE A 89 19.31 4.75 11.10
N THR A 90 20.00 4.99 12.22
CA THR A 90 21.28 4.39 12.54
C THR A 90 21.21 3.87 13.97
N LEU A 91 21.66 2.64 14.18
CA LEU A 91 21.77 2.03 15.50
C LEU A 91 22.75 2.83 16.38
N SER A 92 22.72 2.58 17.70
CA SER A 92 23.54 3.31 18.66
C SER A 92 25.05 3.11 18.48
N ASP A 93 25.47 2.04 17.78
CA ASP A 93 26.85 1.74 17.40
C ASP A 93 27.31 2.43 16.09
N GLY A 94 26.40 3.13 15.40
CA GLY A 94 26.66 3.79 14.12
C GLY A 94 26.30 2.96 12.88
N THR A 95 25.75 1.75 13.04
CA THR A 95 25.34 0.89 11.93
C THR A 95 24.04 1.41 11.27
N PRO A 96 24.03 1.72 9.96
CA PRO A 96 22.82 2.20 9.28
C PRO A 96 21.83 1.05 9.06
N VAL A 97 20.53 1.30 9.27
CA VAL A 97 19.47 0.30 9.04
C VAL A 97 19.03 0.22 7.57
N LYS A 98 19.39 1.21 6.76
CA LYS A 98 19.06 1.27 5.32
C LYS A 98 19.29 -0.05 4.59
N GLY A 99 18.21 -0.59 4.02
CA GLY A 99 18.23 -1.79 3.21
C GLY A 99 18.37 -3.09 4.00
N ASN A 100 18.20 -3.07 5.32
CA ASN A 100 18.42 -4.22 6.19
C ASN A 100 17.47 -4.31 7.39
N GLY A 101 17.47 -5.46 8.05
CA GLY A 101 16.94 -5.66 9.38
C GLY A 101 18.04 -6.09 10.36
N PHE A 102 17.77 -5.93 11.65
CA PHE A 102 18.67 -6.33 12.73
C PHE A 102 17.87 -6.78 13.94
N ALA A 103 18.04 -8.04 14.35
CA ALA A 103 17.62 -8.55 15.64
C ALA A 103 18.78 -8.49 16.64
N LEU A 104 18.56 -7.86 17.78
CA LEU A 104 19.55 -7.64 18.82
C LEU A 104 19.17 -8.40 20.10
N GLU A 105 20.07 -9.25 20.57
CA GLU A 105 19.95 -9.93 21.85
C GLU A 105 20.15 -8.96 23.03
N VAL A 106 19.77 -9.38 24.25
CA VAL A 106 19.88 -8.54 25.47
C VAL A 106 21.33 -8.12 25.76
N THR A 107 22.31 -8.92 25.33
CA THR A 107 23.74 -8.67 25.54
C THR A 107 24.39 -7.80 24.47
N ASP A 108 23.66 -7.47 23.40
CA ASP A 108 24.19 -6.66 22.31
C ASP A 108 24.34 -5.19 22.76
N THR A 109 25.50 -4.59 22.50
CA THR A 109 25.78 -3.20 22.86
C THR A 109 24.94 -2.18 22.08
N ALA A 110 24.41 -2.56 20.92
CA ALA A 110 23.53 -1.73 20.12
C ALA A 110 22.07 -1.77 20.62
N ASN A 111 21.70 -2.79 21.42
CA ASN A 111 20.35 -2.95 21.96
C ASN A 111 20.05 -1.84 22.99
N PRO A 112 18.98 -1.03 22.79
CA PRO A 112 18.63 0.02 23.74
C PRO A 112 18.04 -0.50 25.06
N PHE A 113 17.67 -1.79 25.14
CA PHE A 113 17.04 -2.39 26.31
C PHE A 113 18.02 -3.21 27.13
N SER A 114 17.81 -3.16 28.45
CA SER A 114 18.63 -3.92 29.41
C SER A 114 18.16 -5.35 29.64
N ASN A 115 16.90 -5.66 29.29
CA ASN A 115 16.27 -6.95 29.58
C ASN A 115 15.38 -7.47 28.44
N ASP A 116 15.22 -6.74 27.35
CA ASP A 116 14.35 -7.12 26.23
C ASP A 116 15.19 -7.34 24.97
N VAL A 117 14.76 -8.26 24.10
CA VAL A 117 15.31 -8.35 22.74
C VAL A 117 14.57 -7.35 21.86
N CYS A 118 15.22 -6.88 20.81
CA CYS A 118 14.56 -5.99 19.88
C CYS A 118 14.93 -6.30 18.44
N THR A 119 14.09 -5.81 17.53
CA THR A 119 14.39 -5.80 16.10
C THR A 119 14.18 -4.41 15.53
N PHE A 120 15.09 -4.00 14.65
CA PHE A 120 14.97 -2.84 13.79
C PHE A 120 14.87 -3.30 12.35
N TYR A 121 14.00 -2.70 11.55
CA TYR A 121 13.91 -3.04 10.13
C TYR A 121 13.54 -1.82 9.29
N ASP A 122 14.15 -1.72 8.11
CA ASP A 122 13.94 -0.60 7.18
C ASP A 122 12.59 -0.71 6.45
N ILE A 123 11.63 0.10 6.90
CA ILE A 123 10.29 0.13 6.31
C ILE A 123 10.23 0.80 4.95
N THR A 124 11.26 1.55 4.56
CA THR A 124 11.31 2.22 3.27
C THR A 124 11.85 1.31 2.17
N LEU A 125 12.38 0.13 2.53
CA LEU A 125 13.02 -0.81 1.63
C LEU A 125 14.13 -0.13 0.82
N CYS A 126 15.15 0.37 1.50
CA CYS A 126 16.25 1.13 0.94
C CYS A 126 15.82 2.46 0.30
N GLY A 127 15.00 3.26 0.99
CA GLY A 127 14.55 4.57 0.52
C GLY A 127 13.61 4.52 -0.69
N GLY A 128 12.98 3.35 -0.92
CA GLY A 128 12.10 3.07 -2.05
C GLY A 128 12.79 2.35 -3.21
N ASP A 129 14.11 2.12 -3.16
CA ASP A 129 14.85 1.39 -4.19
C ASP A 129 14.55 -0.12 -4.18
N GLY A 130 13.89 -0.59 -3.14
CA GLY A 130 13.62 -2.00 -2.85
C GLY A 130 14.83 -2.82 -2.53
N ILE A 131 14.60 -4.03 -2.02
CA ILE A 131 15.65 -4.94 -1.57
C ILE A 131 15.53 -6.25 -2.34
N TRP A 132 16.64 -6.70 -2.88
CA TRP A 132 16.76 -8.02 -3.49
C TRP A 132 17.61 -8.94 -2.61
N VAL A 133 17.30 -10.23 -2.69
CA VAL A 133 18.11 -11.32 -2.15
C VAL A 133 18.33 -12.37 -3.24
N ASP A 134 19.37 -13.18 -3.11
CA ASP A 134 19.58 -14.30 -4.02
C ASP A 134 18.42 -15.30 -3.90
N LYS A 135 17.91 -15.73 -5.06
CA LYS A 135 16.80 -16.66 -5.15
C LYS A 135 17.27 -18.11 -5.14
N GLU A 136 16.54 -18.99 -4.45
CA GLU A 136 16.78 -20.44 -4.51
C GLU A 136 16.71 -20.95 -5.98
N GLY A 137 17.76 -21.63 -6.43
CA GLY A 137 17.88 -22.08 -7.83
C GLY A 137 18.39 -20.99 -8.80
N GLY A 138 18.78 -19.83 -8.29
CA GLY A 138 19.48 -18.77 -9.01
C GLY A 138 18.61 -17.58 -9.42
N GLY A 139 19.27 -16.43 -9.60
CA GLY A 139 18.63 -15.15 -9.89
C GLY A 139 18.38 -14.34 -8.62
N LYS A 140 17.49 -13.34 -8.71
CA LYS A 140 17.13 -12.47 -7.61
C LYS A 140 15.64 -12.57 -7.33
N THR A 141 15.26 -12.52 -6.06
CA THR A 141 13.89 -12.28 -5.61
C THR A 141 13.87 -11.00 -4.79
N TYR A 142 12.70 -10.41 -4.59
CA TYR A 142 12.54 -9.21 -3.80
C TYR A 142 12.17 -9.55 -2.35
N LEU A 143 12.34 -8.56 -1.47
CA LEU A 143 12.00 -8.62 -0.07
C LEU A 143 10.94 -7.55 0.23
N THR A 144 9.89 -7.92 0.96
CA THR A 144 8.88 -6.97 1.46
C THR A 144 9.17 -6.65 2.93
N THR A 145 8.63 -5.54 3.44
CA THR A 145 8.78 -5.14 4.85
C THR A 145 8.32 -6.24 5.81
N SER A 146 7.21 -6.90 5.52
CA SER A 146 6.71 -8.03 6.30
C SER A 146 7.58 -9.28 6.25
N VAL A 147 8.23 -9.57 5.11
CA VAL A 147 9.19 -10.68 4.99
C VAL A 147 10.46 -10.35 5.79
N MET A 148 10.92 -9.10 5.74
CA MET A 148 12.02 -8.61 6.56
C MET A 148 11.71 -8.73 8.05
N LEU A 149 10.56 -8.18 8.47
CA LEU A 149 10.16 -8.23 9.87
C LEU A 149 10.01 -9.69 10.34
N TYR A 150 9.44 -10.57 9.52
CA TYR A 150 9.33 -11.98 9.86
C TYR A 150 10.70 -12.64 10.03
N HIS A 151 11.65 -12.37 9.13
CA HIS A 151 13.03 -12.83 9.25
C HIS A 151 13.64 -12.39 10.59
N GLU A 152 13.54 -11.10 10.95
CA GLU A 152 14.09 -10.62 12.21
C GLU A 152 13.36 -11.17 13.45
N LEU A 153 12.04 -11.37 13.34
CA LEU A 153 11.27 -12.02 14.40
C LEU A 153 11.66 -13.49 14.58
N SER A 154 12.15 -14.17 13.54
CA SER A 154 12.72 -15.52 13.65
C SER A 154 13.99 -15.52 14.48
N HIS A 155 14.89 -14.56 14.28
CA HIS A 155 16.04 -14.37 15.18
C HIS A 155 15.60 -14.11 16.61
N CYS A 156 14.68 -13.16 16.83
CA CYS A 156 14.15 -12.90 18.17
C CYS A 156 13.55 -14.16 18.80
N PHE A 157 12.80 -14.96 18.03
CA PHE A 157 12.27 -16.24 18.48
C PHE A 157 13.38 -17.20 18.92
N HIS A 158 14.45 -17.34 18.14
CA HIS A 158 15.58 -18.19 18.51
C HIS A 158 16.28 -17.72 19.78
N PHE A 159 16.46 -16.39 19.93
CA PHE A 159 17.04 -15.78 21.13
C PHE A 159 16.22 -16.11 22.38
N VAL A 160 14.90 -15.87 22.34
CA VAL A 160 14.04 -16.02 23.53
C VAL A 160 13.72 -17.48 23.86
N THR A 161 13.80 -18.39 22.88
CA THR A 161 13.60 -19.83 23.10
C THR A 161 14.90 -20.57 23.42
N GLY A 162 16.06 -19.89 23.35
CA GLY A 162 17.37 -20.50 23.55
C GLY A 162 17.73 -21.52 22.46
N THR A 163 17.20 -21.33 21.25
CA THR A 163 17.48 -22.16 20.07
C THR A 163 18.45 -21.52 19.08
N THR A 164 19.00 -20.35 19.43
CA THR A 164 20.04 -19.67 18.66
C THR A 164 21.16 -20.61 18.24
N ALA A 165 21.53 -20.58 16.96
CA ALA A 165 22.62 -21.38 16.47
C ALA A 165 23.98 -20.96 17.09
N SER A 166 24.93 -21.90 17.12
CA SER A 166 26.24 -21.65 17.73
C SER A 166 27.14 -20.64 16.99
N THR A 167 26.75 -20.25 15.77
CA THR A 167 27.49 -19.31 14.92
C THR A 167 26.50 -18.41 14.19
N SER A 168 26.87 -17.16 13.96
CA SER A 168 26.01 -16.20 13.24
C SER A 168 25.61 -16.66 11.84
N ALA A 169 26.50 -17.33 11.09
CA ALA A 169 26.19 -17.81 9.75
C ALA A 169 25.11 -18.92 9.75
N GLU A 170 25.17 -19.84 10.71
CA GLU A 170 24.14 -20.87 10.88
C GLU A 170 22.82 -20.27 11.40
N GLU A 171 22.90 -19.22 12.24
CA GLU A 171 21.73 -18.52 12.76
C GLU A 171 21.00 -17.77 11.65
N GLU A 172 21.72 -17.03 10.81
CA GLU A 172 21.19 -16.39 9.60
C GLU A 172 20.51 -17.43 8.71
N LYS A 173 21.18 -18.56 8.46
CA LYS A 173 20.59 -19.65 7.67
C LYS A 173 19.29 -20.19 8.27
N ASN A 174 19.21 -20.36 9.60
CA ASN A 174 17.98 -20.79 10.26
C ASN A 174 16.85 -19.75 10.11
N ALA A 175 17.16 -18.46 10.26
CA ALA A 175 16.19 -17.39 10.04
C ALA A 175 15.76 -17.28 8.57
N GLU A 176 16.66 -17.53 7.60
CA GLU A 176 16.33 -17.60 6.17
C GLU A 176 15.43 -18.81 5.85
N ILE A 177 15.61 -19.94 6.54
CA ILE A 177 14.70 -21.10 6.44
C ILE A 177 13.30 -20.70 6.95
N ASP A 178 13.21 -20.06 8.11
CA ASP A 178 11.95 -19.54 8.62
C ASP A 178 11.36 -18.49 7.66
N GLU A 179 12.15 -17.55 7.14
CA GLU A 179 11.73 -16.55 6.14
C GLU A 179 11.02 -17.19 4.94
N ASN A 180 11.49 -18.36 4.49
CA ASN A 180 10.88 -19.09 3.40
C ASN A 180 9.45 -19.58 3.72
N ASP A 181 9.07 -19.79 5.00
CA ASP A 181 7.67 -20.04 5.37
C ASP A 181 6.76 -18.85 5.02
N MET A 182 7.26 -17.63 5.24
CA MET A 182 6.55 -16.41 4.86
C MET A 182 6.51 -16.26 3.34
N ARG A 183 7.58 -16.64 2.63
CA ARG A 183 7.59 -16.63 1.16
C ARG A 183 6.59 -17.63 0.57
N ASP A 184 6.47 -18.82 1.15
CA ASP A 184 5.46 -19.82 0.82
C ASP A 184 4.04 -19.28 1.05
N GLN A 185 3.79 -18.72 2.24
CA GLN A 185 2.53 -18.03 2.56
C GLN A 185 2.21 -16.93 1.55
N LYS A 186 3.26 -16.25 1.06
CA LYS A 186 3.13 -15.18 0.08
C LYS A 186 3.14 -15.63 -1.38
N SER A 187 3.34 -16.92 -1.63
CA SER A 187 3.51 -17.46 -2.99
C SER A 187 4.54 -16.66 -3.80
N ILE A 188 5.65 -16.27 -3.16
CA ILE A 188 6.78 -15.61 -3.82
C ILE A 188 8.01 -16.52 -3.82
N ASP A 189 8.93 -16.26 -4.74
CA ASP A 189 10.16 -17.03 -4.88
C ASP A 189 10.96 -17.07 -3.55
N HIS A 190 11.44 -18.28 -3.19
CA HIS A 190 12.28 -18.54 -2.02
C HIS A 190 13.63 -17.82 -2.08
N ARG A 191 14.15 -17.44 -0.91
CA ARG A 191 15.54 -16.99 -0.74
C ARG A 191 16.46 -18.22 -0.71
N ASP A 192 17.62 -18.08 -1.34
CA ASP A 192 18.69 -19.08 -1.25
C ASP A 192 19.34 -19.02 0.14
N VAL A 193 19.06 -20.01 0.98
CA VAL A 193 19.54 -20.09 2.38
C VAL A 193 21.05 -20.38 2.49
N ASP A 194 21.71 -20.65 1.36
CA ASP A 194 23.17 -20.79 1.28
C ASP A 194 23.84 -19.51 0.76
N SER A 195 23.06 -18.42 0.52
CA SER A 195 23.55 -17.13 0.04
C SER A 195 23.02 -15.95 0.86
N HIS A 196 23.91 -15.29 1.59
CA HIS A 196 23.63 -14.04 2.31
C HIS A 196 23.80 -12.79 1.43
N ASN A 197 23.79 -12.94 0.10
CA ASN A 197 23.84 -11.78 -0.78
C ASN A 197 22.47 -11.12 -0.84
N GLY A 198 22.48 -9.82 -0.63
CA GLY A 198 21.34 -8.96 -0.90
C GLY A 198 21.80 -7.54 -1.18
N GLY A 199 20.85 -6.67 -1.48
CA GLY A 199 21.11 -5.25 -1.59
C GLY A 199 19.96 -4.46 -2.16
N CYS A 200 20.19 -3.18 -2.35
CA CYS A 200 19.18 -2.27 -2.89
C CYS A 200 18.99 -2.44 -4.40
N GLY A 201 17.84 -2.00 -4.91
CA GLY A 201 17.53 -1.96 -6.35
C GLY A 201 16.60 -3.09 -6.82
N ALA A 202 15.71 -3.57 -5.95
CA ALA A 202 14.62 -4.45 -6.38
C ALA A 202 13.36 -3.64 -6.69
N VAL A 203 12.58 -4.05 -7.68
CA VAL A 203 11.29 -3.42 -7.92
C VAL A 203 10.35 -3.80 -6.77
N VAL A 204 10.09 -2.87 -5.85
CA VAL A 204 9.16 -3.09 -4.74
C VAL A 204 7.76 -3.27 -5.29
N SER A 205 7.17 -4.45 -5.11
CA SER A 205 5.74 -4.59 -5.24
C SER A 205 5.06 -4.14 -3.94
N GLY A 206 4.73 -2.85 -3.83
CA GLY A 206 3.92 -2.35 -2.70
C GLY A 206 2.64 -3.17 -2.50
N CYS A 207 2.20 -3.35 -1.26
CA CYS A 207 1.00 -4.14 -0.96
C CYS A 207 -0.26 -3.25 -1.03
N CYS A 208 -1.28 -3.66 -1.79
CA CYS A 208 -2.60 -3.00 -1.75
C CYS A 208 -3.36 -3.44 -0.49
N VAL A 209 -2.93 -2.98 0.69
CA VAL A 209 -3.32 -3.59 1.98
C VAL A 209 -4.83 -3.50 2.26
N VAL A 210 -5.47 -2.37 1.96
CA VAL A 210 -6.93 -2.21 2.06
C VAL A 210 -7.66 -3.15 1.10
N ALA A 211 -7.15 -3.31 -0.12
CA ALA A 211 -7.73 -4.25 -1.08
C ALA A 211 -7.54 -5.70 -0.61
N SER A 212 -6.39 -6.02 -0.05
CA SER A 212 -6.05 -7.35 0.47
C SER A 212 -6.98 -7.75 1.61
N LEU A 213 -7.11 -6.89 2.62
CA LEU A 213 -8.03 -7.08 3.72
C LEU A 213 -9.49 -7.15 3.26
N SER A 214 -9.95 -6.19 2.46
CA SER A 214 -11.36 -6.16 2.01
C SER A 214 -11.73 -7.37 1.14
N SER A 215 -10.76 -7.94 0.41
CA SER A 215 -10.96 -9.14 -0.41
C SER A 215 -10.69 -10.45 0.34
N GLY A 216 -10.18 -10.38 1.58
CA GLY A 216 -9.82 -11.53 2.41
C GLY A 216 -8.52 -12.22 2.00
N SER A 217 -7.75 -11.65 1.06
CA SER A 217 -6.46 -12.23 0.65
C SER A 217 -5.59 -11.22 -0.07
N ALA A 218 -4.29 -11.20 0.25
CA ALA A 218 -3.28 -10.48 -0.53
C ALA A 218 -3.04 -11.08 -1.94
N TYR A 219 -3.64 -12.24 -2.23
CA TYR A 219 -3.56 -12.94 -3.52
C TYR A 219 -4.92 -13.04 -4.21
N SER A 220 -5.91 -12.27 -3.73
CA SER A 220 -7.18 -12.20 -4.42
C SER A 220 -7.00 -11.69 -5.85
N GLN A 221 -7.91 -12.10 -6.74
CA GLN A 221 -7.92 -11.63 -8.12
C GLN A 221 -8.01 -10.09 -8.18
N GLU A 222 -8.68 -9.48 -7.21
CA GLU A 222 -8.79 -8.04 -7.04
C GLU A 222 -7.42 -7.38 -6.79
N VAL A 223 -6.64 -7.90 -5.84
CA VAL A 223 -5.30 -7.38 -5.53
C VAL A 223 -4.36 -7.59 -6.71
N GLU A 224 -4.43 -8.74 -7.36
CA GLU A 224 -3.59 -9.04 -8.52
C GLU A 224 -3.91 -8.13 -9.71
N ARG A 225 -5.19 -7.79 -9.93
CA ARG A 225 -5.57 -6.78 -10.93
C ARG A 225 -4.98 -5.41 -10.60
N LEU A 226 -4.98 -4.97 -9.34
CA LEU A 226 -4.36 -3.71 -8.93
C LEU A 226 -2.84 -3.72 -9.18
N ARG A 227 -2.15 -4.82 -8.85
CA ARG A 227 -0.71 -4.98 -9.11
C ARG A 227 -0.40 -4.90 -10.60
N ASN A 228 -1.16 -5.60 -11.43
CA ASN A 228 -0.98 -5.60 -12.88
C ASN A 228 -1.21 -4.20 -13.48
N VAL A 229 -2.21 -3.47 -13.00
CA VAL A 229 -2.43 -2.08 -13.44
C VAL A 229 -1.26 -1.19 -13.04
N ARG A 230 -0.79 -1.28 -11.78
CA ARG A 230 0.38 -0.51 -11.33
C ARG A 230 1.63 -0.84 -12.15
N ALA A 231 1.87 -2.12 -12.43
CA ALA A 231 3.00 -2.55 -13.24
C ALA A 231 2.89 -2.09 -14.71
N GLY A 232 1.67 -1.90 -15.23
CA GLY A 232 1.45 -1.41 -16.59
C GLY A 232 1.50 0.12 -16.73
N ILE A 233 1.12 0.86 -15.68
CA ILE A 233 1.00 2.31 -15.70
C ILE A 233 2.20 2.93 -14.95
N PHE A 234 3.11 3.57 -15.70
CA PHE A 234 4.26 4.34 -15.22
C PHE A 234 5.51 3.59 -14.74
N ALA A 235 5.53 2.25 -14.81
CA ALA A 235 6.55 1.41 -14.16
C ALA A 235 8.02 1.68 -14.57
N ASP A 236 8.29 2.35 -15.70
CA ASP A 236 9.66 2.63 -16.16
C ASP A 236 10.06 4.12 -16.14
N SER A 237 9.28 4.97 -15.45
CA SER A 237 9.55 6.42 -15.36
C SER A 237 9.89 6.86 -13.94
N GLU A 238 10.90 7.71 -13.78
CA GLU A 238 11.27 8.28 -12.48
C GLU A 238 10.14 9.17 -11.95
N VAL A 239 9.43 9.86 -12.85
CA VAL A 239 8.23 10.64 -12.50
C VAL A 239 7.12 9.73 -12.00
N GLY A 240 6.96 8.55 -12.60
CA GLY A 240 6.03 7.51 -12.17
C GLY A 240 6.35 6.97 -10.79
N ASN A 241 7.62 6.64 -10.56
CA ASN A 241 8.08 6.16 -9.26
C ASN A 241 7.87 7.20 -8.17
N GLU A 242 8.21 8.46 -8.43
CA GLU A 242 7.94 9.55 -7.49
C GLU A 242 6.44 9.75 -7.24
N PHE A 243 5.62 9.65 -8.29
CA PHE A 243 4.16 9.69 -8.14
C PHE A 243 3.67 8.58 -7.21
N PHE A 244 4.12 7.33 -7.40
CA PHE A 244 3.73 6.22 -6.54
C PHE A 244 4.29 6.35 -5.12
N LYS A 245 5.49 6.92 -4.96
CA LYS A 245 6.06 7.23 -3.64
C LYS A 245 5.12 8.17 -2.87
N GLN A 246 4.70 9.28 -3.47
CA GLN A 246 3.77 10.23 -2.85
C GLN A 246 2.39 9.60 -2.62
N LEU A 247 1.87 8.85 -3.60
CA LEU A 247 0.60 8.14 -3.47
C LEU A 247 0.64 7.14 -2.31
N HIS A 248 1.67 6.30 -2.22
CA HIS A 248 1.82 5.32 -1.17
C HIS A 248 2.01 6.00 0.20
N TYR A 249 2.83 7.04 0.30
CA TYR A 249 2.98 7.80 1.54
C TYR A 249 1.61 8.28 2.07
N ASN A 250 0.80 8.92 1.21
CA ASN A 250 -0.52 9.40 1.60
C ASN A 250 -1.52 8.27 1.82
N TYR A 251 -1.38 7.14 1.10
CA TYR A 251 -2.22 5.96 1.27
C TYR A 251 -1.96 5.26 2.61
N TYR A 252 -0.69 5.07 2.96
CA TYR A 252 -0.29 4.44 4.21
C TYR A 252 -0.57 5.32 5.43
N ALA A 253 -0.70 6.64 5.26
CA ALA A 253 -1.09 7.54 6.35
C ALA A 253 -2.53 7.34 6.90
N PHE A 254 -3.39 6.56 6.23
CA PHE A 254 -4.74 6.23 6.73
C PHE A 254 -5.09 4.74 6.62
N SER A 255 -4.32 3.98 5.84
CA SER A 255 -4.65 2.58 5.60
C SER A 255 -4.63 1.71 6.87
N PRO A 256 -3.70 1.85 7.85
CA PRO A 256 -3.72 1.05 9.07
C PRO A 256 -5.02 1.16 9.85
N GLU A 257 -5.57 2.36 9.99
CA GLU A 257 -6.82 2.59 10.72
C GLU A 257 -8.02 2.00 9.98
N VAL A 258 -8.06 2.15 8.65
CA VAL A 258 -9.08 1.49 7.81
C VAL A 258 -8.96 -0.03 7.95
N CYS A 259 -7.74 -0.56 7.99
CA CYS A 259 -7.46 -1.97 8.17
C CYS A 259 -7.93 -2.46 9.55
N GLY A 260 -7.63 -1.74 10.62
CA GLY A 260 -8.10 -2.05 11.98
C GLY A 260 -9.61 -2.02 12.12
N LEU A 261 -10.30 -1.10 11.42
CA LEU A 261 -11.76 -1.08 11.35
C LEU A 261 -12.33 -2.31 10.62
N MET A 262 -11.69 -2.76 9.55
CA MET A 262 -12.10 -3.97 8.82
C MET A 262 -11.85 -5.25 9.62
N ALA A 263 -10.69 -5.35 10.29
CA ALA A 263 -10.30 -6.52 11.06
C ALA A 263 -11.37 -6.90 12.11
N ASN A 264 -12.03 -5.91 12.69
CA ASN A 264 -13.03 -6.12 13.74
C ASN A 264 -14.49 -6.09 13.23
N ASN A 265 -14.72 -5.97 11.92
CA ASN A 265 -16.07 -5.78 11.37
C ASN A 265 -16.21 -6.30 9.93
N GLU A 266 -16.74 -7.51 9.78
CA GLU A 266 -17.01 -8.15 8.47
C GLU A 266 -17.91 -7.29 7.56
N SER A 267 -18.89 -6.57 8.12
CA SER A 267 -19.73 -5.66 7.34
C SER A 267 -18.94 -4.47 6.80
N MET A 268 -17.93 -3.99 7.53
CA MET A 268 -17.00 -2.96 7.06
C MET A 268 -16.12 -3.51 5.93
N GLN A 269 -15.59 -4.72 6.09
CA GLN A 269 -14.79 -5.40 5.06
C GLN A 269 -15.56 -5.49 3.72
N LEU A 270 -16.79 -6.00 3.76
CA LEU A 270 -17.67 -6.09 2.59
C LEU A 270 -18.02 -4.71 2.01
N MET A 271 -18.22 -3.72 2.87
CA MET A 271 -18.52 -2.35 2.44
C MET A 271 -17.33 -1.72 1.71
N ILE A 272 -16.11 -1.82 2.26
CA ILE A 272 -14.89 -1.35 1.61
C ILE A 272 -14.67 -2.05 0.27
N LYS A 273 -14.82 -3.38 0.25
CA LYS A 273 -14.71 -4.18 -0.98
C LYS A 273 -15.67 -3.67 -2.06
N ASN A 274 -16.95 -3.53 -1.69
CA ASN A 274 -18.01 -3.24 -2.65
C ASN A 274 -18.08 -1.78 -3.06
N TYR A 275 -17.80 -0.82 -2.17
CA TYR A 275 -18.00 0.61 -2.47
C TYR A 275 -16.72 1.37 -2.82
N PHE A 276 -15.53 0.81 -2.56
CA PHE A 276 -14.26 1.50 -2.83
C PHE A 276 -13.35 0.67 -3.73
N VAL A 277 -13.05 -0.58 -3.35
CA VAL A 277 -12.07 -1.41 -4.08
C VAL A 277 -12.60 -1.87 -5.42
N THR A 278 -13.85 -2.36 -5.47
CA THR A 278 -14.44 -2.85 -6.73
C THR A 278 -14.60 -1.73 -7.76
N PRO A 279 -15.21 -0.56 -7.46
CA PRO A 279 -15.29 0.55 -8.42
C PRO A 279 -13.91 1.04 -8.89
N LEU A 280 -12.91 1.07 -8.01
CA LEU A 280 -11.54 1.44 -8.36
C LEU A 280 -10.96 0.49 -9.41
N ILE A 281 -11.04 -0.83 -9.18
CA ILE A 281 -10.52 -1.82 -10.12
C ILE A 281 -11.23 -1.71 -11.48
N LEU A 282 -12.56 -1.56 -11.48
CA LEU A 282 -13.33 -1.42 -12.72
C LEU A 282 -12.94 -0.14 -13.49
N GLY A 283 -12.70 0.96 -12.78
CA GLY A 283 -12.19 2.20 -13.38
C GLY A 283 -10.78 2.08 -13.93
N LEU A 284 -9.90 1.38 -13.22
CA LEU A 284 -8.52 1.13 -13.66
C LEU A 284 -8.48 0.30 -14.95
N GLU A 285 -9.36 -0.69 -15.11
CA GLU A 285 -9.45 -1.46 -16.35
C GLU A 285 -9.88 -0.61 -17.55
N VAL A 286 -10.78 0.36 -17.32
CA VAL A 286 -11.16 1.33 -18.37
C VAL A 286 -9.96 2.17 -18.78
N ILE A 287 -9.09 2.54 -17.81
CA ILE A 287 -7.85 3.29 -18.09
C ILE A 287 -6.81 2.44 -18.81
N VAL A 288 -6.64 1.17 -18.43
CA VAL A 288 -5.75 0.23 -19.15
C VAL A 288 -6.22 0.04 -20.59
N HIS A 289 -7.52 -0.16 -20.80
CA HIS A 289 -8.04 -0.26 -22.16
C HIS A 289 -7.82 1.05 -22.96
N TYR A 290 -7.96 2.20 -22.31
CA TYR A 290 -7.61 3.48 -22.93
C TYR A 290 -6.13 3.56 -23.29
N SER A 291 -5.20 3.09 -22.45
CA SER A 291 -3.76 3.18 -22.74
C SER A 291 -3.35 2.30 -23.92
N GLU A 292 -4.04 1.18 -24.14
CA GLU A 292 -3.86 0.28 -25.27
C GLU A 292 -4.38 0.87 -26.60
N CYS A 293 -5.54 1.56 -26.57
CA CYS A 293 -6.21 2.04 -27.79
C CYS A 293 -5.94 3.52 -28.12
N LYS A 294 -5.83 4.38 -27.10
CA LYS A 294 -5.70 5.86 -27.17
C LYS A 294 -6.62 6.52 -28.21
N SER A 295 -7.83 5.98 -28.36
CA SER A 295 -8.76 6.37 -29.42
C SER A 295 -10.15 6.64 -28.86
N LYS A 296 -10.80 7.67 -29.42
CA LYS A 296 -12.23 7.97 -29.18
C LYS A 296 -13.18 6.90 -29.71
N ASP A 297 -12.69 6.06 -30.63
CA ASP A 297 -13.44 4.98 -31.25
C ASP A 297 -13.24 3.63 -30.52
N ALA A 298 -12.59 3.64 -29.35
CA ALA A 298 -12.44 2.45 -28.49
C ALA A 298 -13.80 2.01 -27.90
N ASP A 299 -13.93 0.72 -27.60
CA ASP A 299 -15.17 0.05 -27.19
C ASP A 299 -15.46 0.17 -25.68
N PHE A 300 -15.30 1.38 -25.13
CA PHE A 300 -15.53 1.65 -23.70
C PHE A 300 -16.92 1.22 -23.23
N ALA A 301 -17.96 1.47 -24.02
CA ALA A 301 -19.33 1.09 -23.71
C ALA A 301 -19.47 -0.42 -23.49
N ASP A 302 -18.77 -1.25 -24.27
CA ASP A 302 -18.81 -2.71 -24.14
C ASP A 302 -18.06 -3.20 -22.90
N ILE A 303 -16.97 -2.53 -22.51
CA ILE A 303 -16.31 -2.77 -21.21
C ILE A 303 -17.26 -2.44 -20.06
N ILE A 304 -17.86 -1.25 -20.07
CA ILE A 304 -18.78 -0.82 -18.99
C ILE A 304 -19.99 -1.76 -18.89
N LYS A 305 -20.57 -2.20 -20.01
CA LYS A 305 -21.64 -3.21 -20.01
C LYS A 305 -21.22 -4.52 -19.37
N ARG A 306 -20.06 -5.07 -19.76
CA ARG A 306 -19.53 -6.33 -19.21
C ARG A 306 -19.29 -6.19 -17.70
N GLN A 307 -18.67 -5.10 -17.27
CA GLN A 307 -18.41 -4.83 -15.86
C GLN A 307 -19.71 -4.69 -15.05
N ASN A 308 -20.72 -3.98 -15.57
CA ASN A 308 -22.03 -3.86 -14.93
C ASN A 308 -22.73 -5.22 -14.73
N GLN A 309 -22.50 -6.19 -15.63
CA GLN A 309 -23.03 -7.56 -15.52
C GLN A 309 -22.26 -8.42 -14.52
N MET A 310 -21.00 -8.07 -14.22
CA MET A 310 -20.15 -8.84 -13.31
C MET A 310 -20.35 -8.50 -11.83
N ILE A 311 -21.07 -7.43 -11.49
CA ILE A 311 -21.29 -7.06 -10.08
C ILE A 311 -22.24 -8.07 -9.44
N PRO A 312 -21.77 -8.91 -8.51
CA PRO A 312 -22.57 -10.01 -7.99
C PRO A 312 -23.84 -9.52 -7.29
N GLY A 313 -24.96 -10.19 -7.54
CA GLY A 313 -26.20 -9.99 -6.79
C GLY A 313 -27.01 -8.73 -7.14
N LEU A 314 -26.61 -7.95 -8.15
CA LEU A 314 -27.38 -6.80 -8.62
C LEU A 314 -28.15 -7.12 -9.89
N ASN A 315 -29.49 -7.10 -9.81
CA ASN A 315 -30.34 -6.92 -10.99
C ASN A 315 -30.29 -5.45 -11.46
N GLU A 316 -30.94 -5.11 -12.57
CA GLU A 316 -30.93 -3.74 -13.13
C GLU A 316 -31.36 -2.67 -12.11
N GLY A 317 -32.40 -2.95 -11.32
CA GLY A 317 -32.84 -2.06 -10.24
C GLY A 317 -31.82 -1.93 -9.10
N GLY A 318 -31.15 -3.03 -8.76
CA GLY A 318 -30.06 -3.08 -7.79
C GLY A 318 -28.86 -2.25 -8.23
N LEU A 319 -28.46 -2.36 -9.50
CA LEU A 319 -27.36 -1.59 -10.08
C LEU A 319 -27.65 -0.08 -10.04
N THR A 320 -28.86 0.33 -10.41
CA THR A 320 -29.26 1.75 -10.35
C THR A 320 -29.17 2.31 -8.94
N SER A 321 -29.68 1.58 -7.95
CA SER A 321 -29.59 1.95 -6.53
C SER A 321 -28.13 2.04 -6.06
N TYR A 322 -27.32 1.04 -6.40
CA TYR A 322 -25.90 0.98 -6.07
C TYR A 322 -25.10 2.16 -6.66
N LEU A 323 -25.27 2.46 -7.96
CA LEU A 323 -24.61 3.59 -8.62
C LEU A 323 -25.04 4.95 -8.03
N LYS A 324 -26.30 5.07 -7.62
CA LYS A 324 -26.79 6.28 -6.93
C LYS A 324 -26.07 6.49 -5.59
N LYS A 325 -25.90 5.43 -4.81
CA LYS A 325 -25.15 5.49 -3.53
C LYS A 325 -23.70 5.90 -3.75
N LEU A 326 -23.01 5.26 -4.70
CA LEU A 326 -21.62 5.60 -5.05
C LEU A 326 -21.46 7.04 -5.53
N SER A 327 -22.37 7.51 -6.38
CA SER A 327 -22.35 8.91 -6.84
C SER A 327 -22.44 9.87 -5.65
N CYS A 328 -23.32 9.57 -4.69
CA CYS A 328 -23.46 10.40 -3.50
C CYS A 328 -22.17 10.39 -2.65
N ILE A 329 -21.54 9.22 -2.47
CA ILE A 329 -20.26 9.09 -1.75
C ILE A 329 -19.17 9.95 -2.41
N PHE A 330 -19.01 9.87 -3.74
CA PHE A 330 -17.98 10.65 -4.45
C PHE A 330 -18.30 12.14 -4.55
N GLU A 331 -19.58 12.52 -4.66
CA GLU A 331 -19.99 13.93 -4.59
C GLU A 331 -19.70 14.54 -3.22
N LEU A 332 -20.02 13.81 -2.13
CA LEU A 332 -19.68 14.24 -0.77
C LEU A 332 -18.17 14.38 -0.57
N SER A 333 -17.41 13.41 -1.12
CA SER A 333 -15.94 13.42 -1.12
C SER A 333 -15.35 14.69 -1.75
N ARG A 334 -15.98 15.20 -2.81
CA ARG A 334 -15.52 16.41 -3.52
C ARG A 334 -16.01 17.73 -2.90
N GLN A 335 -17.21 17.76 -2.31
CA GLN A 335 -17.88 19.02 -1.95
C GLN A 335 -17.47 19.65 -0.61
N ASN A 336 -16.55 19.07 0.16
CA ASN A 336 -16.21 19.57 1.50
C ASN A 336 -17.42 19.66 2.48
N LYS A 337 -18.40 18.76 2.34
CA LYS A 337 -19.62 18.77 3.18
C LYS A 337 -19.66 17.61 4.16
N PHE A 338 -18.52 17.09 4.61
CA PHE A 338 -18.51 16.02 5.60
C PHE A 338 -19.00 16.47 6.98
N SER A 339 -18.91 17.77 7.31
CA SER A 339 -19.60 18.33 8.48
C SER A 339 -21.13 18.31 8.25
N GLY A 340 -21.75 17.15 8.47
CA GLY A 340 -23.17 16.85 8.19
C GLY A 340 -23.39 15.73 7.17
N GLY A 341 -22.36 15.33 6.42
CA GLY A 341 -22.44 14.23 5.46
C GLY A 341 -22.40 12.83 6.10
N TYR A 342 -21.90 12.71 7.33
CA TYR A 342 -21.79 11.42 8.02
C TYR A 342 -23.14 10.75 8.26
N ASP A 343 -24.17 11.51 8.64
CA ASP A 343 -25.52 10.97 8.84
C ASP A 343 -26.09 10.42 7.53
N VAL A 344 -25.85 11.11 6.42
CA VAL A 344 -26.24 10.68 5.08
C VAL A 344 -25.49 9.40 4.69
N LEU A 345 -24.19 9.32 4.97
CA LEU A 345 -23.38 8.14 4.68
C LEU A 345 -23.79 6.93 5.55
N ASN A 346 -24.08 7.15 6.83
CA ASN A 346 -24.61 6.14 7.72
C ASN A 346 -25.97 5.62 7.23
N GLU A 347 -26.85 6.50 6.75
CA GLU A 347 -28.14 6.11 6.18
C GLU A 347 -27.98 5.33 4.86
N ILE A 348 -27.05 5.75 4.01
CA ILE A 348 -26.77 5.13 2.71
C ILE A 348 -26.16 3.74 2.85
N LEU A 349 -25.14 3.62 3.70
CA LEU A 349 -24.31 2.42 3.83
C LEU A 349 -24.87 1.45 4.86
N LYS A 350 -25.51 1.95 5.92
CA LYS A 350 -26.08 1.15 7.02
C LYS A 350 -25.09 0.19 7.67
N VAL A 351 -23.83 0.62 7.78
CA VAL A 351 -22.76 -0.13 8.43
C VAL A 351 -22.35 0.62 9.69
N GLU A 352 -22.16 -0.12 10.79
CA GLU A 352 -21.71 0.43 12.06
C GLU A 352 -20.31 1.05 11.93
N ASN A 353 -20.04 2.13 12.66
CA ASN A 353 -18.74 2.83 12.65
C ASN A 353 -18.32 3.44 11.30
N VAL A 354 -19.24 3.58 10.34
CA VAL A 354 -18.96 4.27 9.06
C VAL A 354 -18.54 5.73 9.28
N SER A 355 -19.12 6.43 10.24
CA SER A 355 -18.67 7.80 10.58
C SER A 355 -17.19 7.82 10.96
N ARG A 356 -16.73 6.86 11.77
CA ARG A 356 -15.33 6.73 12.19
C ARG A 356 -14.41 6.40 11.01
N LEU A 357 -14.86 5.58 10.06
CA LEU A 357 -14.13 5.36 8.81
C LEU A 357 -13.88 6.67 8.07
N PHE A 358 -14.91 7.50 7.89
CA PHE A 358 -14.77 8.77 7.18
C PHE A 358 -14.05 9.85 8.00
N GLU A 359 -14.00 9.73 9.33
CA GLU A 359 -13.10 10.53 10.17
C GLU A 359 -11.62 10.21 9.87
N TYR A 360 -11.28 8.92 9.69
CA TYR A 360 -9.91 8.49 9.34
C TYR A 360 -9.54 8.77 7.88
N ILE A 361 -10.48 8.54 6.95
CA ILE A 361 -10.36 8.96 5.55
C ILE A 361 -10.62 10.49 5.47
N ASN A 362 -10.06 11.25 6.43
CA ASN A 362 -10.32 12.66 6.68
C ASN A 362 -10.34 13.46 5.37
N ILE A 363 -11.09 14.55 5.37
CA ILE A 363 -11.13 15.54 4.31
C ILE A 363 -9.72 15.83 3.77
N THR A 364 -8.69 15.93 4.62
CA THR A 364 -7.30 16.15 4.19
C THR A 364 -6.75 15.03 3.31
N THR A 365 -6.99 13.78 3.68
CA THR A 365 -6.53 12.58 2.95
C THR A 365 -7.23 12.43 1.61
N ILE A 366 -8.57 12.57 1.56
CA ILE A 366 -9.31 12.56 0.29
C ILE A 366 -8.87 13.72 -0.61
N ARG A 367 -8.48 14.85 -0.02
CA ARG A 367 -8.06 16.04 -0.76
C ARG A 367 -6.65 15.99 -1.29
N ASP A 368 -5.83 15.06 -0.81
CA ASP A 368 -4.52 14.90 -1.38
C ASP A 368 -4.66 14.67 -2.89
N GLU A 369 -3.89 15.41 -3.68
CA GLU A 369 -4.06 15.41 -5.12
C GLU A 369 -3.70 14.04 -5.73
N TYR A 370 -2.81 13.27 -5.08
CA TYR A 370 -2.44 11.92 -5.51
C TYR A 370 -3.56 10.94 -5.17
N ILE A 371 -4.12 10.98 -3.96
CA ILE A 371 -5.26 10.14 -3.56
C ILE A 371 -6.50 10.42 -4.42
N MET A 372 -6.86 11.70 -4.59
CA MET A 372 -8.00 12.10 -5.40
C MET A 372 -7.83 11.66 -6.86
N TRP A 373 -6.65 11.90 -7.44
CA TRP A 373 -6.39 11.53 -8.83
C TRP A 373 -6.33 10.01 -9.03
N ALA A 374 -5.62 9.28 -8.18
CA ALA A 374 -5.37 7.85 -8.37
C ALA A 374 -6.54 6.95 -7.98
N LEU A 375 -7.28 7.32 -6.93
CA LEU A 375 -8.28 6.44 -6.33
C LEU A 375 -9.70 6.94 -6.59
N VAL A 376 -9.99 8.18 -6.19
CA VAL A 376 -11.37 8.70 -6.20
C VAL A 376 -11.86 9.02 -7.62
N ASP A 377 -11.08 9.77 -8.40
CA ASP A 377 -11.46 10.13 -9.77
C ASP A 377 -11.51 8.90 -10.69
N VAL A 378 -10.69 7.88 -10.44
CA VAL A 378 -10.72 6.62 -11.20
C VAL A 378 -11.99 5.83 -10.91
N ALA A 379 -12.36 5.67 -9.63
CA ALA A 379 -13.60 4.99 -9.26
C ALA A 379 -14.84 5.76 -9.79
N ASP A 380 -14.85 7.09 -9.68
CA ASP A 380 -15.93 7.92 -10.22
C ASP A 380 -16.02 7.87 -11.75
N LEU A 381 -14.89 7.71 -12.45
CA LEU A 381 -14.87 7.53 -13.90
C LEU A 381 -15.72 6.34 -14.31
N TRP A 382 -15.58 5.21 -13.63
CA TRP A 382 -16.42 4.04 -13.86
C TRP A 382 -17.89 4.30 -13.49
N VAL A 383 -18.17 4.78 -12.27
CA VAL A 383 -19.54 5.02 -11.78
C VAL A 383 -20.33 5.95 -12.68
N SER A 384 -19.71 7.07 -13.06
CA SER A 384 -20.34 8.08 -13.91
C SER A 384 -20.54 7.59 -15.34
N SER A 385 -19.75 6.62 -15.81
CA SER A 385 -19.90 5.99 -17.12
C SER A 385 -21.02 4.94 -17.11
N SER A 386 -21.07 4.11 -16.07
CA SER A 386 -22.16 3.15 -15.86
C SER A 386 -23.53 3.83 -15.75
N LYS A 387 -23.60 5.00 -15.12
CA LYS A 387 -24.83 5.79 -15.06
C LYS A 387 -25.30 6.28 -16.44
N LEU A 388 -24.40 6.86 -17.23
CA LEU A 388 -24.72 7.33 -18.57
C LEU A 388 -25.20 6.17 -19.46
N LEU A 389 -24.58 4.99 -19.34
CA LEU A 389 -25.04 3.80 -20.03
C LEU A 389 -26.47 3.42 -19.61
N MET A 390 -26.78 3.48 -18.31
CA MET A 390 -28.12 3.18 -17.78
C MET A 390 -29.17 4.23 -18.13
N GLU A 391 -28.76 5.47 -18.38
CA GLU A 391 -29.62 6.54 -18.90
C GLU A 391 -29.90 6.38 -20.40
N GLY A 392 -29.34 5.36 -21.06
CA GLY A 392 -29.60 5.04 -22.46
C GLY A 392 -28.82 5.92 -23.44
N ILE A 393 -27.69 6.49 -23.03
CA ILE A 393 -26.79 7.21 -23.95
C ILE A 393 -26.30 6.25 -25.04
N GLU A 394 -26.35 6.72 -26.30
CA GLU A 394 -25.85 5.96 -27.46
C GLU A 394 -24.38 5.57 -27.26
N GLU A 395 -24.01 4.33 -27.57
CA GLU A 395 -22.66 3.79 -27.33
C GLU A 395 -21.55 4.63 -27.94
N LYS A 396 -21.73 5.11 -29.17
CA LYS A 396 -20.75 5.99 -29.82
C LYS A 396 -20.57 7.31 -29.07
N GLN A 397 -21.66 7.86 -28.55
CA GLN A 397 -21.62 9.07 -27.73
C GLN A 397 -20.98 8.78 -26.36
N LEU A 398 -21.28 7.62 -25.75
CA LEU A 398 -20.69 7.19 -24.49
C LEU A 398 -19.18 7.00 -24.60
N ASN A 399 -18.69 6.32 -25.65
CA ASN A 399 -17.26 6.13 -25.90
C ASN A 399 -16.52 7.46 -25.99
N LYS A 400 -17.09 8.43 -26.71
CA LYS A 400 -16.55 9.79 -26.79
C LYS A 400 -16.50 10.48 -25.43
N ILE A 401 -17.57 10.41 -24.63
CA ILE A 401 -17.62 11.02 -23.29
C ILE A 401 -16.57 10.40 -22.37
N ILE A 402 -16.43 9.07 -22.39
CA ILE A 402 -15.44 8.35 -21.57
C ILE A 402 -14.03 8.75 -21.97
N TYR A 403 -13.72 8.74 -23.28
CA TYR A 403 -12.43 9.20 -23.81
C TYR A 403 -12.08 10.63 -23.34
N GLU A 404 -13.01 11.58 -23.48
CA GLU A 404 -12.80 12.97 -23.07
C GLU A 404 -12.60 13.09 -21.55
N ARG A 405 -13.30 12.27 -20.75
CA ARG A 405 -13.11 12.21 -19.29
C ARG A 405 -11.75 11.67 -18.91
N ILE A 406 -11.29 10.59 -19.55
CA ILE A 406 -9.96 10.02 -19.30
C ILE A 406 -8.88 11.04 -19.69
N SER A 407 -8.95 11.63 -20.89
CA SER A 407 -8.01 12.66 -21.34
C SER A 407 -7.94 13.84 -20.36
N LYS A 408 -9.10 14.32 -19.88
CA LYS A 408 -9.17 15.36 -18.85
C LYS A 408 -8.61 14.90 -17.50
N TRP A 409 -8.83 13.66 -17.09
CA TRP A 409 -8.24 13.09 -15.88
C TRP A 409 -6.71 13.03 -15.99
N ILE A 410 -6.16 12.50 -17.08
CA ILE A 410 -4.71 12.44 -17.34
C ILE A 410 -4.08 13.83 -17.31
N SER A 411 -4.73 14.82 -17.93
CA SER A 411 -4.23 16.20 -17.92
C SER A 411 -4.09 16.83 -16.52
N ARG A 412 -4.80 16.26 -15.54
CA ARG A 412 -4.82 16.68 -14.14
C ARG A 412 -3.83 15.88 -13.27
N MET A 413 -3.01 15.00 -13.85
CA MET A 413 -1.98 14.26 -13.12
C MET A 413 -1.19 15.21 -12.18
N PRO A 414 -1.02 14.85 -10.90
CA PRO A 414 -0.20 15.60 -9.96
C PRO A 414 1.22 15.82 -10.48
N ILE A 415 1.80 16.97 -10.14
CA ILE A 415 3.13 17.35 -10.57
C ILE A 415 4.02 17.40 -9.32
N SER A 416 4.90 16.41 -9.15
CA SER A 416 5.81 16.33 -8.01
C SER A 416 6.99 17.29 -8.12
N SER A 417 7.79 17.41 -7.06
CA SER A 417 8.99 18.26 -7.02
C SER A 417 10.16 17.74 -7.85
N ILE A 418 10.17 16.46 -8.24
CA ILE A 418 11.30 15.84 -8.96
C ILE A 418 11.68 16.58 -10.25
N TRP A 419 10.73 17.27 -10.88
CA TRP A 419 10.97 18.07 -12.08
C TRP A 419 11.98 19.21 -11.86
N SER A 420 12.12 19.75 -10.65
CA SER A 420 13.14 20.79 -10.40
C SER A 420 14.57 20.26 -10.39
N GLU A 421 14.74 18.93 -10.30
CA GLU A 421 16.05 18.28 -10.26
C GLU A 421 16.52 17.85 -11.65
N TYR A 422 15.63 17.89 -12.65
CA TYR A 422 15.93 17.42 -14.00
C TYR A 422 16.64 18.47 -14.86
N SER A 423 17.61 17.97 -15.63
CA SER A 423 18.12 18.69 -16.81
C SER A 423 17.10 18.66 -17.96
N GLU A 424 17.24 19.56 -18.93
CA GLU A 424 16.39 19.56 -20.13
C GLU A 424 16.34 18.20 -20.85
N LEU A 425 17.48 17.51 -20.93
CA LEU A 425 17.57 16.19 -21.56
C LEU A 425 16.74 15.17 -20.78
N LYS A 426 16.90 15.12 -19.45
CA LYS A 426 16.16 14.21 -18.58
C LYS A 426 14.66 14.51 -18.59
N THR A 427 14.27 15.78 -18.55
CA THR A 427 12.87 16.21 -18.73
C THR A 427 12.28 15.69 -20.03
N LYS A 428 13.01 15.79 -21.15
CA LYS A 428 12.56 15.29 -22.44
C LYS A 428 12.38 13.77 -22.44
N GLU A 429 13.31 13.03 -21.83
CA GLU A 429 13.23 11.57 -21.70
C GLU A 429 11.99 11.15 -20.91
N GLU A 430 11.76 11.73 -19.74
CA GLU A 430 10.61 11.39 -18.89
C GLU A 430 9.26 11.80 -19.53
N LEU A 431 9.18 12.96 -20.18
CA LEU A 431 7.96 13.36 -20.93
C LEU A 431 7.65 12.40 -22.10
N ASN A 432 8.67 11.91 -22.79
CA ASN A 432 8.49 10.91 -23.85
C ASN A 432 7.99 9.58 -23.28
N LYS A 433 8.52 9.11 -22.14
CA LYS A 433 7.99 7.93 -21.45
C LYS A 433 6.52 8.12 -21.10
N LEU A 434 6.14 9.23 -20.47
CA LEU A 434 4.73 9.52 -20.13
C LEU A 434 3.80 9.48 -21.36
N SER A 435 4.28 9.95 -22.52
CA SER A 435 3.53 9.90 -23.78
C SER A 435 3.28 8.49 -24.29
N GLN A 436 4.27 7.61 -24.10
CA GLN A 436 4.16 6.21 -24.51
C GLN A 436 3.09 5.47 -23.70
N TYR A 437 2.88 5.83 -22.44
CA TYR A 437 1.89 5.16 -21.59
C TYR A 437 0.48 5.73 -21.75
N ILE A 438 0.24 6.95 -21.27
CA ILE A 438 -1.14 7.41 -21.08
C ILE A 438 -1.48 8.72 -21.80
N PHE A 439 -0.52 9.58 -22.13
CA PHE A 439 -0.87 10.91 -22.65
C PHE A 439 -1.28 10.91 -24.13
N ASP A 440 -2.51 11.34 -24.41
CA ASP A 440 -2.94 11.78 -25.74
C ASP A 440 -2.64 13.27 -25.99
N THR A 441 -2.79 13.74 -27.22
CA THR A 441 -2.47 15.12 -27.63
C THR A 441 -3.21 16.19 -26.81
N ALA A 442 -4.48 15.94 -26.45
CA ALA A 442 -5.26 16.90 -25.68
C ALA A 442 -4.78 16.97 -24.23
N ALA A 443 -4.54 15.82 -23.60
CA ALA A 443 -4.01 15.72 -22.25
C ALA A 443 -2.60 16.31 -22.16
N LYS A 444 -1.74 16.05 -23.16
CA LYS A 444 -0.37 16.60 -23.25
C LYS A 444 -0.39 18.11 -23.16
N THR A 445 -1.25 18.78 -23.94
CA THR A 445 -1.28 20.24 -24.03
C THR A 445 -1.59 20.87 -22.67
N ILE A 446 -2.61 20.38 -21.97
CA ILE A 446 -3.04 20.92 -20.68
C ILE A 446 -2.02 20.61 -19.59
N PHE A 447 -1.47 19.38 -19.58
CA PHE A 447 -0.43 19.01 -18.62
C PHE A 447 0.86 19.80 -18.82
N ALA A 448 1.29 19.99 -20.08
CA ALA A 448 2.45 20.81 -20.44
C ALA A 448 2.29 22.25 -19.94
N GLN A 449 1.10 22.84 -20.09
CA GLN A 449 0.83 24.18 -19.57
C GLN A 449 1.04 24.23 -18.04
N ARG A 450 0.41 23.31 -17.30
CA ARG A 450 0.55 23.25 -15.82
C ARG A 450 2.00 23.02 -15.39
N LEU A 451 2.71 22.15 -16.11
CA LEU A 451 4.11 21.84 -15.82
C LEU A 451 5.02 23.04 -16.10
N ALA A 452 4.81 23.75 -17.20
CA ALA A 452 5.55 24.96 -17.56
C ALA A 452 5.28 26.13 -16.59
N GLU A 453 4.05 26.26 -16.11
CA GLU A 453 3.69 27.25 -15.07
C GLU A 453 4.43 26.96 -13.77
N LYS A 454 4.55 25.68 -13.38
CA LYS A 454 5.25 25.26 -12.15
C LYS A 454 6.77 25.30 -12.27
N TYR A 455 7.32 24.97 -13.46
CA TYR A 455 8.76 24.90 -13.72
C TYR A 455 9.15 25.71 -14.98
N PRO A 456 9.17 27.05 -14.89
CA PRO A 456 9.44 27.92 -16.04
C PRO A 456 10.84 27.73 -16.63
N ALA A 457 11.80 27.20 -15.86
CA ALA A 457 13.15 26.86 -16.35
C ALA A 457 13.13 25.77 -17.44
N LEU A 458 12.08 24.95 -17.49
CA LEU A 458 11.94 23.85 -18.45
C LEU A 458 10.99 24.19 -19.62
N LEU A 459 10.52 25.45 -19.72
CA LEU A 459 9.47 25.88 -20.65
C LEU A 459 9.73 25.48 -22.10
N ALA A 460 10.96 25.64 -22.60
CA ALA A 460 11.30 25.33 -23.99
C ALA A 460 11.12 23.84 -24.29
N THR A 461 11.64 22.97 -23.41
CA THR A 461 11.52 21.51 -23.53
C THR A 461 10.07 21.05 -23.44
N ILE A 462 9.32 21.60 -22.47
CA ILE A 462 7.90 21.27 -22.25
C ILE A 462 7.04 21.69 -23.45
N ASN A 463 7.23 22.89 -23.99
CA ASN A 463 6.50 23.36 -25.17
C ASN A 463 6.81 22.52 -26.41
N ASN A 464 8.09 22.16 -26.61
CA ASN A 464 8.46 21.28 -27.71
C ASN A 464 7.81 19.91 -27.57
N TRP A 465 7.73 19.36 -26.36
CA TRP A 465 7.02 18.10 -26.11
C TRP A 465 5.50 18.20 -26.36
N ALA A 466 4.86 19.31 -25.99
CA ALA A 466 3.41 19.48 -26.19
C ALA A 466 3.00 19.49 -27.67
N ILE A 467 3.89 19.95 -28.55
CA ILE A 467 3.65 20.07 -30.00
C ILE A 467 3.88 18.73 -30.72
N ASN A 468 4.73 17.85 -30.17
CA ASN A 468 5.14 16.57 -30.76
C ASN A 468 4.37 15.38 -30.14
#